data_AF-A0A645C4J1-F1
#
_entry.id   AF-A0A645C4J1-F1
#
_cell.length_a   1.000
_cell.length_b   1.000
_cell.length_c   1.000
_cell.angle_alpha   90.00
_cell.angle_beta   90.00
_cell.angle_gamma   90.00
#
_symmetry.space_group_name_H-M   'P 1'
#
loop_
_entity.id
_entity.type
_entity.pdbx_description
1 polymer ?
#
loop_
_entity_poly.entity_id
_entity_poly.type
_entity_poly.pdbx_seq_one_letter_code
_entity_poly.pdbx_strand_id
1 'polypeptide(L)'
;MNDGEFKCQSLTFDEARTIVDMHNDDEVIRCFTGYDLEDIVFNYLGIERKNFKYKHIKDMEVGQDAIAFKLYTTASETQPIIVTPTGAQAKKIQNVYVHCQLISKIK
;
A
#
# COMPACT_ATOMS: atom_id res chain seq x y z
N MET A 1 18.91 6.09 9.56
CA MET A 1 18.48 7.15 8.62
C MET A 1 18.67 6.55 7.25
N ASN A 2 17.65 6.59 6.38
CA ASN A 2 17.78 6.12 4.99
C ASN A 2 18.66 7.11 4.21
N ASP A 3 19.96 7.07 4.48
CA ASP A 3 20.95 7.80 3.70
C ASP A 3 21.20 7.01 2.41
N GLY A 4 21.22 7.74 1.30
CA GLY A 4 21.38 7.17 -0.03
C GLY A 4 20.71 7.98 -1.13
N GLU A 5 20.98 7.56 -2.36
CA GLU A 5 20.37 8.12 -3.56
C GLU A 5 19.23 7.20 -4.00
N PHE A 6 18.00 7.72 -4.10
CA PHE A 6 16.81 6.94 -4.45
C PHE A 6 16.21 7.39 -5.77
N LYS A 7 15.91 6.44 -6.65
CA LYS A 7 15.05 6.66 -7.81
C LYS A 7 13.60 6.47 -7.41
N CYS A 8 12.74 7.39 -7.83
CA CYS A 8 11.32 7.39 -7.52
C CYS A 8 10.51 7.49 -8.82
N GLN A 9 9.60 6.56 -9.05
CA GLN A 9 8.73 6.55 -10.23
C GLN A 9 7.29 6.24 -9.82
N SER A 10 6.33 7.06 -10.24
CA SER A 10 4.91 6.77 -10.08
C SER A 10 4.51 5.54 -10.89
N LEU A 11 3.65 4.71 -10.31
CA LEU A 11 3.10 3.52 -10.95
C LEU A 11 1.57 3.63 -11.03
N THR A 12 1.01 3.12 -12.11
CA THR A 12 -0.39 2.71 -12.16
C THR A 12 -0.62 1.47 -11.29
N PHE A 13 -1.88 1.18 -10.95
CA PHE A 13 -2.21 0.01 -10.14
C PHE A 13 -1.91 -1.30 -10.87
N ASP A 14 -2.11 -1.35 -12.19
CA ASP A 14 -1.80 -2.54 -12.99
C ASP A 14 -0.29 -2.76 -13.11
N GLU A 15 0.53 -1.71 -13.23
CA GLU A 15 2.00 -1.84 -13.17
C GLU A 15 2.46 -2.37 -11.81
N ALA A 16 1.94 -1.81 -10.71
CA ALA A 16 2.27 -2.28 -9.37
C ALA A 16 1.89 -3.75 -9.17
N ARG A 17 0.70 -4.15 -9.62
CA ARG A 17 0.25 -5.55 -9.60
C ARG A 17 1.17 -6.44 -10.42
N THR A 18 1.45 -6.05 -11.67
CA THR A 18 2.30 -6.83 -12.58
C THR A 18 3.69 -7.06 -11.97
N ILE A 19 4.30 -6.03 -11.38
CA ILE A 19 5.61 -6.18 -10.72
C ILE A 19 5.53 -7.21 -9.59
N VAL A 20 4.55 -7.10 -8.69
CA VAL A 20 4.38 -8.07 -7.59
C VAL A 20 4.10 -9.48 -8.11
N ASP A 21 3.32 -9.61 -9.18
CA ASP A 21 2.94 -10.90 -9.75
C ASP A 21 4.11 -11.60 -10.46
N MET A 22 5.04 -10.83 -11.01
CA MET A 22 6.27 -11.34 -11.63
C MET A 22 7.27 -11.95 -10.65
N HIS A 23 7.12 -11.67 -9.34
CA HIS A 23 7.98 -12.18 -8.30
C HIS A 23 7.34 -13.34 -7.52
N ASN A 24 8.19 -14.27 -7.07
CA ASN A 24 7.79 -15.35 -6.19
C ASN A 24 7.52 -14.84 -4.76
N ASP A 25 6.71 -15.58 -4.00
CA ASP A 25 6.32 -15.23 -2.63
C ASP A 25 7.52 -15.00 -1.67
N ASP A 26 8.65 -15.67 -1.92
CA ASP A 26 9.88 -15.60 -1.13
C ASP A 26 10.80 -14.43 -1.53
N GLU A 27 10.60 -13.86 -2.72
CA GLU A 27 11.30 -12.67 -3.23
C GLU A 27 10.65 -11.37 -2.74
N VAL A 28 9.35 -11.42 -2.40
CA VAL A 28 8.59 -10.25 -1.95
C VAL A 28 8.45 -10.24 -0.43
N ILE A 29 8.92 -9.15 0.18
CA ILE A 29 8.77 -8.91 1.61
C ILE A 29 7.66 -7.88 1.84
N ARG A 30 6.68 -8.23 2.66
CA ARG A 30 5.63 -7.29 3.06
C ARG A 30 6.12 -6.45 4.23
N CYS A 31 6.21 -5.14 4.03
CA CYS A 31 6.68 -4.20 5.05
C CYS A 31 5.56 -3.41 5.77
N PHE A 32 4.28 -3.68 5.45
CA PHE A 32 3.12 -3.04 6.07
C PHE A 32 2.25 -4.09 6.79
N THR A 33 1.52 -3.65 7.82
CA THR A 33 0.54 -4.46 8.56
C THR A 33 -0.61 -3.57 9.03
N GLY A 34 -1.77 -4.16 9.29
CA GLY A 34 -2.99 -3.45 9.71
C GLY A 34 -4.12 -3.69 8.73
N TYR A 35 -5.33 -3.92 9.26
CA TYR A 35 -6.50 -4.30 8.48
C TYR A 35 -6.77 -3.31 7.33
N ASP A 36 -6.73 -2.01 7.63
CA ASP A 36 -7.00 -0.97 6.63
C ASP A 36 -5.99 -0.99 5.46
N LEU A 37 -4.70 -1.22 5.75
CA LEU A 37 -3.66 -1.26 4.72
C LEU A 37 -3.72 -2.55 3.90
N GLU A 38 -3.98 -3.68 4.55
CA GLU A 38 -4.18 -4.95 3.85
C GLU A 38 -5.41 -4.91 2.94
N ASP A 39 -6.52 -4.32 3.41
CA ASP A 39 -7.73 -4.15 2.61
C ASP A 39 -7.49 -3.21 1.42
N ILE A 40 -6.79 -2.09 1.62
CA ILE A 40 -6.38 -1.20 0.53
C ILE A 40 -5.54 -1.96 -0.51
N VAL A 41 -4.48 -2.65 -0.09
CA VAL A 41 -3.53 -3.26 -1.03
C VAL A 41 -4.12 -4.48 -1.73
N PHE A 42 -4.77 -5.38 -1.00
CA PHE A 42 -5.24 -6.64 -1.58
C PHE A 42 -6.62 -6.53 -2.22
N ASN A 43 -7.53 -5.74 -1.65
CA ASN A 43 -8.91 -5.67 -2.15
C ASN A 43 -9.14 -4.45 -3.05
N TYR A 44 -8.72 -3.24 -2.64
CA TYR A 44 -8.95 -2.04 -3.46
C TYR A 44 -7.98 -1.94 -4.66
N LEU A 45 -6.69 -2.23 -4.45
CA LEU A 45 -5.70 -2.22 -5.53
C LEU A 45 -5.67 -3.55 -6.31
N GLY A 46 -6.24 -4.62 -5.74
CA GLY A 46 -6.33 -5.93 -6.37
C GLY A 46 -4.97 -6.61 -6.52
N ILE A 47 -4.00 -6.36 -5.64
CA ILE A 47 -2.75 -7.13 -5.62
C ILE A 47 -3.06 -8.50 -5.02
N GLU A 48 -2.55 -9.57 -5.63
CA GLU A 48 -2.86 -10.93 -5.17
C GLU A 48 -2.35 -11.15 -3.73
N ARG A 49 -3.23 -11.71 -2.88
CA ARG A 49 -2.89 -12.04 -1.50
C ARG A 49 -2.10 -13.35 -1.46
N LYS A 50 -0.80 -13.24 -1.67
CA LYS A 50 0.19 -14.31 -1.55
C LYS A 50 0.71 -14.45 -0.11
N ASN A 51 1.50 -15.49 0.17
CA ASN A 51 2.03 -15.75 1.52
C ASN A 51 3.29 -14.90 1.83
N PHE A 52 3.24 -13.60 1.52
CA PHE A 52 4.36 -12.69 1.72
C PHE A 52 4.77 -12.63 3.20
N LYS A 53 6.05 -12.89 3.46
CA LYS A 53 6.60 -12.79 4.81
C LYS A 53 6.57 -11.34 5.27
N TYR A 54 5.89 -11.08 6.40
CA TYR A 54 5.95 -9.79 7.04
C TYR A 54 7.32 -9.58 7.70
N LYS A 55 7.95 -8.44 7.42
CA LYS A 55 9.10 -7.95 8.17
C LYS A 55 8.98 -6.44 8.34
N HIS A 56 9.24 -5.95 9.55
CA HIS A 56 9.31 -4.53 9.82
C HIS A 56 10.70 -3.99 9.42
N ILE A 57 10.86 -3.75 8.11
CA ILE A 57 12.09 -3.20 7.52
C ILE A 57 11.93 -1.67 7.39
N LYS A 58 12.92 -0.94 7.89
CA LYS A 58 12.98 0.53 7.79
C LYS A 58 13.99 1.01 6.77
N ASP A 59 15.03 0.23 6.51
CA ASP A 59 16.15 0.62 5.63
C ASP A 59 16.22 -0.31 4.42
N MET A 60 16.40 0.28 3.24
CA MET A 60 16.62 -0.45 1.99
C MET A 60 18.12 -0.62 1.73
N GLU A 61 18.51 -1.80 1.22
CA GLU A 61 19.86 -2.06 0.72
C GLU A 61 20.01 -1.57 -0.73
N VAL A 62 21.25 -1.28 -1.15
CA VAL A 62 21.53 -0.83 -2.51
C VAL A 62 21.15 -1.93 -3.51
N GLY A 63 20.42 -1.56 -4.56
CA GLY A 63 19.90 -2.48 -5.56
C GLY A 63 18.55 -3.11 -5.20
N GLN A 64 17.98 -2.80 -4.03
CA GLN A 64 16.61 -3.20 -3.71
C GLN A 64 15.58 -2.22 -4.28
N ASP A 65 14.46 -2.80 -4.69
CA ASP A 65 13.26 -2.10 -5.11
C ASP A 65 12.16 -2.26 -4.06
N ALA A 66 11.34 -1.22 -3.91
CA ALA A 66 10.17 -1.21 -3.05
C ALA A 66 8.99 -0.57 -3.77
N ILE A 67 7.81 -1.17 -3.63
CA ILE A 67 6.55 -0.55 -4.00
C ILE A 67 5.98 0.12 -2.76
N ALA A 68 5.93 1.45 -2.79
CA ALA A 68 5.35 2.26 -1.74
C ALA A 68 3.89 2.62 -2.09
N PHE A 69 2.98 2.32 -1.16
CA PHE A 69 1.58 2.76 -1.21
C PHE A 69 1.43 4.03 -0.38
N LYS A 70 1.35 5.18 -1.04
CA LYS A 70 1.18 6.48 -0.40
C LYS A 70 -0.29 6.78 -0.18
N LEU A 71 -0.68 6.97 1.08
CA LEU A 71 -2.04 7.35 1.46
C LEU A 71 -2.18 8.86 1.60
N TYR A 72 -3.26 9.40 1.05
CA TYR A 72 -3.70 10.77 1.25
C TYR A 72 -5.07 10.78 1.89
N THR A 73 -5.18 11.41 3.05
CA THR A 73 -6.44 11.57 3.76
C THR A 73 -6.97 12.98 3.56
N THR A 74 -8.21 13.11 3.10
CA THR A 74 -8.90 14.41 3.08
C THR A 74 -10.13 14.34 3.98
N ALA A 75 -10.51 15.49 4.54
CA ALA A 75 -11.79 15.61 5.21
C ALA A 75 -12.91 15.21 4.24
N SER A 76 -13.90 14.48 4.73
CA SER A 76 -15.06 14.17 3.89
C SER A 76 -15.84 15.45 3.63
N GLU A 77 -15.97 15.83 2.36
CA GLU A 77 -16.84 16.93 1.95
C GLU A 77 -18.30 16.71 2.39
N THR A 78 -18.72 15.45 2.58
CA THR A 78 -20.12 15.09 2.84
C THR A 78 -20.47 14.24 4.06
N GLN A 79 -19.62 13.61 4.85
CA GLN A 79 -20.02 12.96 6.13
C GLN A 79 -21.40 12.23 6.25
N PRO A 80 -21.87 11.43 5.27
CA PRO A 80 -23.13 10.70 5.39
C PRO A 80 -23.12 9.74 6.57
N ILE A 81 -24.31 9.52 7.15
CA ILE A 81 -24.56 8.48 8.14
C ILE A 81 -25.29 7.33 7.44
N ILE A 82 -24.74 6.13 7.57
CA ILE A 82 -25.38 4.89 7.10
C ILE A 82 -25.87 4.09 8.32
N VAL A 83 -26.90 3.28 8.10
CA VAL A 83 -27.37 2.30 9.09
C VAL A 83 -26.81 0.94 8.69
N THR A 84 -26.08 0.31 9.61
CA THR A 84 -25.52 -1.03 9.42
C THR A 84 -26.64 -2.08 9.37
N PRO A 85 -26.37 -3.31 8.90
CA PRO A 85 -27.34 -4.40 8.94
C PRO A 85 -27.89 -4.73 10.34
N THR A 86 -27.19 -4.32 11.40
CA THR A 86 -27.59 -4.52 12.80
C THR A 86 -28.44 -3.38 13.38
N GLY A 87 -28.74 -2.35 12.60
CA GLY A 87 -29.47 -1.15 13.05
C GLY A 87 -28.58 -0.06 13.68
N ALA A 88 -27.29 -0.32 13.91
CA ALA A 88 -26.34 0.68 14.41
C ALA A 88 -25.99 1.73 13.34
N GLN A 89 -25.64 2.95 13.75
CA GLN A 89 -25.21 4.03 12.85
C GLN A 89 -23.70 4.01 12.63
N ALA A 90 -23.27 4.28 11.39
CA ALA A 90 -21.88 4.54 11.04
C ALA A 90 -21.77 5.86 10.27
N LYS A 91 -20.79 6.69 10.60
CA LYS A 91 -20.58 8.01 9.98
C LYS A 91 -19.29 8.00 9.17
N LYS A 92 -19.33 8.52 7.94
CA LYS A 92 -18.12 8.75 7.15
C LYS A 92 -17.30 9.89 7.77
N ILE A 93 -16.04 9.62 8.12
CA ILE A 93 -15.15 10.57 8.80
C ILE A 93 -14.08 11.18 7.88
N GLN A 94 -13.57 10.41 6.90
CA GLN A 94 -12.52 10.86 5.99
C GLN A 94 -12.61 10.13 4.64
N ASN A 95 -12.00 10.71 3.61
CA ASN A 95 -11.69 10.02 2.36
C ASN A 95 -10.23 9.57 2.41
N VAL A 96 -9.96 8.35 1.94
CA VAL A 96 -8.59 7.85 1.76
C VAL A 96 -8.36 7.64 0.27
N TYR A 97 -7.29 8.22 -0.24
CA TYR A 97 -6.79 8.02 -1.60
C TYR A 97 -5.44 7.33 -1.53
N VAL A 98 -5.13 6.48 -2.52
CA VAL A 98 -3.88 5.73 -2.56
C VAL A 98 -3.17 5.94 -3.90
N HIS A 99 -1.85 6.07 -3.85
CA HIS A 99 -0.97 6.19 -5.02
C HIS A 99 0.21 5.22 -4.89
N CYS A 100 0.54 4.50 -5.96
CA CYS A 100 1.65 3.56 -6.00
C CYS A 100 2.92 4.22 -6.52
N GLN A 101 4.07 3.90 -5.94
CA GLN A 101 5.36 4.40 -6.38
C GLN A 101 6.42 3.32 -6.28
N LEU A 102 7.20 3.12 -7.34
CA LEU A 102 8.43 2.35 -7.31
C LEU A 102 9.55 3.21 -6.72
N ILE A 103 10.25 2.66 -5.74
CA ILE A 103 11.42 3.25 -5.10
C ILE A 103 12.57 2.28 -5.27
N SER A 104 13.67 2.74 -5.86
CA SER A 104 14.89 1.95 -6.03
C SER A 104 16.04 2.63 -5.32
N LYS A 105 16.78 1.92 -4.46
CA LYS A 105 17.99 2.47 -3.85
C LYS A 105 19.18 2.30 -4.79
N ILE A 106 19.72 3.43 -5.27
CA ILE A 106 20.82 3.47 -6.24
C ILE A 106 22.19 3.48 -5.55
N LYS A 107 22.33 4.21 -4.44
CA LYS A 107 23.57 4.34 -3.65
C LYS A 107 23.26 4.45 -2.18
#